data_AF-A0A0D8XX76-F1
#
_entry.id   AF-A0A0D8XX76-F1
#
_cell.length_a   1.000
_cell.length_b   1.000
_cell.length_c   1.000
_cell.angle_alpha   90.00
_cell.angle_beta   90.00
_cell.angle_gamma   90.00
#
_symmetry.space_group_name_H-M   'P 1'
#
loop_
_entity.id
_entity.type
_entity.pdbx_description
1 polymer ?
#
loop_
_entity_poly.entity_id
_entity_poly.type
_entity_poly.pdbx_seq_one_letter_code
_entity_poly.pdbx_strand_id
1 'polypeptide(L)' 'MWFEQFYSGIVTLAFVAGTLYMSYPFNIWDVGRPYRRDYCTPERVALSKRDHRLTGNQYVISDLSSIHD' A
#
# COMPACT_ATOMS: atom_id res chain seq x y z
N MET A 1 -30.36 27.29 -0.84
CA MET A 1 -30.15 26.89 0.57
C MET A 1 -29.92 25.39 0.75
N TRP A 2 -30.87 24.49 0.46
CA TRP A 2 -30.62 23.04 0.68
C TRP A 2 -29.88 22.33 -0.47
N PHE A 3 -30.19 22.68 -1.72
CA PHE A 3 -29.54 22.11 -2.91
C PHE A 3 -28.04 22.46 -2.99
N GLU A 4 -27.68 23.70 -2.66
CA GLU A 4 -26.27 24.14 -2.61
C GLU A 4 -25.48 23.39 -1.53
N GLN A 5 -26.12 23.09 -0.39
CA GLN A 5 -25.53 22.28 0.68
C GLN A 5 -25.30 20.83 0.22
N PHE A 6 -26.24 20.25 -0.52
CA PHE A 6 -26.13 18.90 -1.06
C PHE A 6 -25.03 18.80 -2.12
N TYR A 7 -24.96 19.78 -3.03
CA TYR A 7 -23.90 19.88 -4.03
C TYR A 7 -22.52 20.01 -3.37
N SER A 8 -22.37 20.94 -2.41
CA SER A 8 -21.13 21.09 -1.65
C SER A 8 -20.76 19.79 -0.92
N GLY A 9 -21.73 19.12 -0.31
CA GLY A 9 -21.53 17.83 0.36
C GLY A 9 -21.03 16.72 -0.58
N ILE A 10 -21.62 16.58 -1.78
CA ILE A 10 -21.16 15.60 -2.77
C ILE A 10 -19.72 15.89 -3.18
N VAL A 11 -19.40 17.16 -3.45
CA VAL A 11 -18.03 17.56 -3.82
C VAL A 11 -17.05 17.19 -2.70
N THR A 12 -17.38 17.49 -1.45
CA THR A 12 -16.56 17.11 -0.29
C THR A 12 -16.38 15.59 -0.20
N LEU A 13 -17.47 14.81 -0.32
CA LEU A 13 -17.41 13.35 -0.30
C LEU A 13 -16.55 12.80 -1.43
N ALA A 14 -16.63 13.36 -2.63
CA ALA A 14 -15.82 12.96 -3.77
C ALA A 14 -14.32 13.17 -3.50
N PHE A 15 -13.93 14.30 -2.91
CA PHE A 15 -12.54 14.54 -2.53
C PHE A 15 -12.07 13.59 -1.42
N VAL A 16 -12.88 13.38 -0.38
CA VAL A 16 -12.53 12.45 0.71
C VAL A 16 -12.39 11.03 0.17
N ALA A 17 -13.36 10.56 -0.61
CA ALA A 17 -13.29 9.24 -1.26
C ALA A 17 -12.05 9.14 -2.15
N GLY A 18 -11.79 10.15 -2.99
CA GLY A 18 -10.57 10.25 -3.78
C GLY A 18 -9.34 10.01 -2.91
N THR A 19 -9.13 10.81 -1.87
CA THR A 19 -7.96 10.68 -0.97
C THR A 19 -7.84 9.30 -0.33
N LEU A 20 -8.96 8.68 0.09
CA LEU A 20 -8.95 7.34 0.67
C LEU A 20 -8.53 6.27 -0.34
N TYR A 21 -9.00 6.35 -1.58
CA TYR A 21 -8.72 5.35 -2.61
C TYR A 21 -7.40 5.58 -3.35
N MET A 22 -6.83 6.79 -3.35
CA MET A 22 -5.57 7.09 -4.05
C MET A 22 -4.36 6.30 -3.54
N SER A 23 -4.41 5.77 -2.31
CA SER A 23 -3.32 4.94 -1.78
C SER A 23 -3.09 3.68 -2.63
N TYR A 24 -4.14 3.08 -3.18
CA TYR A 24 -4.06 1.86 -3.98
C TYR A 24 -3.26 2.04 -5.30
N PRO A 25 -3.61 2.97 -6.21
CA PRO A 25 -2.84 3.16 -7.44
C PRO A 25 -1.40 3.58 -7.17
N PHE A 26 -1.16 4.41 -6.15
CA PHE A 26 0.20 4.79 -5.78
C PHE A 26 1.04 3.60 -5.29
N ASN A 27 0.47 2.69 -4.50
CA ASN A 27 1.19 1.49 -4.06
C ASN A 27 1.57 0.60 -5.26
N ILE A 28 0.67 0.43 -6.23
CA ILE A 28 0.95 -0.37 -7.43
C ILE A 28 2.06 0.28 -8.26
N TRP A 29 2.02 1.60 -8.47
CA TRP A 29 3.04 2.30 -9.26
C TRP A 29 4.40 2.34 -8.58
N ASP A 30 4.44 2.43 -7.26
CA ASP A 30 5.69 2.52 -6.48
C ASP A 30 6.35 1.14 -6.28
N VAL A 31 5.59 0.16 -5.78
CA VAL A 31 6.15 -1.12 -5.32
C VAL A 31 5.59 -2.35 -6.03
N GLY A 32 4.71 -2.16 -7.01
CA GLY A 32 4.11 -3.27 -7.78
C GLY A 32 3.11 -4.12 -7.00
N ARG A 33 2.65 -3.65 -5.81
CA ARG A 33 1.72 -4.39 -4.95
C ARG A 33 0.56 -3.51 -4.50
N PRO A 34 -0.65 -4.09 -4.32
CA PRO A 34 -1.83 -3.34 -3.89
C PRO A 34 -1.72 -2.80 -2.46
N TYR A 35 -1.05 -3.54 -1.58
CA TYR A 35 -0.94 -3.23 -0.15
C TYR A 35 0.53 -3.12 0.26
N ARG A 36 0.83 -2.11 1.08
CA ARG A 36 2.13 -1.98 1.74
C ARG A 36 2.25 -2.92 2.93
N ARG A 37 3.48 -3.23 3.32
CA ARG A 37 3.75 -4.07 4.50
C ARG A 37 3.42 -3.33 5.78
N ASP A 38 2.84 -4.06 6.73
CA ASP A 38 2.53 -3.57 8.06
C ASP A 38 3.74 -3.81 9.00
N TYR A 39 4.26 -2.73 9.57
CA TYR A 39 5.42 -2.71 10.47
C TYR A 39 5.04 -2.56 11.94
N CYS A 40 3.77 -2.75 12.31
CA CYS A 40 3.27 -2.53 13.68
C CYS A 40 3.89 -3.40 14.77
N THR A 41 4.78 -4.35 14.45
CA THR A 41 5.54 -5.12 15.45
C THR A 41 7.03 -5.21 15.12
N PRO A 42 7.92 -5.28 16.13
CA PRO A 42 9.35 -5.46 15.90
C PRO A 42 9.70 -6.70 15.09
N GLU A 43 8.93 -7.79 15.26
CA GLU A 43 9.10 -9.03 14.50
C GLU A 43 8.83 -8.82 13.01
N ARG A 44 7.74 -8.15 12.65
CA ARG A 44 7.43 -7.83 11.25
C ARG A 44 8.47 -6.93 10.60
N VAL A 45 9.02 -6.00 11.37
CA VAL A 45 10.16 -5.17 10.93
C VAL A 45 11.41 -6.03 10.68
N ALA A 46 11.73 -6.95 11.59
CA ALA A 46 12.88 -7.84 11.44
C ALA A 46 12.76 -8.75 10.20
N LEU A 47 11.57 -9.32 9.97
CA LEU A 47 11.28 -10.13 8.78
C LEU A 47 11.37 -9.31 7.49
N SER A 48 10.86 -8.07 7.49
CA SER A 48 10.95 -7.20 6.31
C SER A 48 12.39 -6.81 5.98
N LYS A 49 13.23 -6.59 7.00
CA LYS A 49 14.68 -6.38 6.84
C LYS A 49 15.38 -7.62 6.30
N ARG A 50 15.00 -8.82 6.76
CA ARG A 50 15.51 -10.09 6.20
C ARG A 50 15.21 -10.17 4.72
N ASP A 51 13.96 -9.94 4.32
CA ASP A 51 13.57 -10.02 2.90
C ASP A 51 14.33 -9.00 2.05
N HIS A 52 14.47 -7.76 2.52
CA HIS A 52 15.27 -6.75 1.84
C HIS A 52 16.73 -7.17 1.65
N ARG A 53 17.33 -7.86 2.63
CA ARG A 53 18.71 -8.38 2.50
C ARG A 53 18.81 -9.53 1.50
N LEU A 54 17.77 -10.34 1.37
CA LEU A 54 17.75 -11.49 0.46
C LEU A 54 17.56 -11.07 -0.99
N THR A 55 16.66 -10.12 -1.26
CA THR A 55 16.23 -9.78 -2.64
C THR A 55 16.59 -8.36 -3.06
N GLY A 56 17.21 -7.55 -2.19
CA GLY A 56 17.47 -6.13 -2.42
C GLY A 56 16.21 -5.25 -2.36
N ASN A 57 15.02 -5.85 -2.25
CA ASN A 57 13.74 -5.14 -2.18
C ASN A 57 12.73 -5.98 -1.38
N GLN A 58 12.28 -5.46 -0.23
CA GLN A 58 11.33 -6.14 0.64
C GLN A 58 9.98 -6.51 -0.01
N TYR A 59 9.67 -6.02 -1.21
CA TYR A 59 8.45 -6.38 -1.94
C TYR A 59 8.66 -7.46 -3.01
N VAL A 60 9.91 -7.85 -3.28
CA VAL A 60 10.27 -8.97 -4.16
C VAL A 60 10.29 -10.25 -3.33
N ILE A 61 9.50 -11.25 -3.74
CA ILE A 61 9.40 -12.54 -3.04
C ILE A 61 10.41 -13.51 -3.65
N SER A 62 11.15 -14.19 -2.77
CA SER A 62 12.02 -15.31 -3.12
C SER A 62 11.27 -16.60 -2.83
N ASP A 63 10.87 -17.31 -3.87
CA ASP A 63 10.13 -18.57 -3.77
C ASP A 63 11.07 -19.78 -3.62
N LEU A 64 10.50 -20.98 -3.53
CA LEU A 64 11.23 -22.24 -3.44
C LEU A 64 12.20 -22.46 -4.62
N SER A 65 11.94 -21.84 -5.78
CA SER A 65 12.82 -21.87 -6.96
C SER A 65 14.18 -21.20 -6.73
N SER A 66 14.32 -20.38 -5.68
CA SER A 66 15.58 -19.73 -5.30
C SER A 66 16.52 -20.62 -4.47
N ILE A 67 16.05 -21.82 -4.09
CA ILE A 67 16.82 -22.77 -3.28
C ILE A 67 17.43 -23.79 -4.24
N HIS A 68 18.76 -23.93 -4.20
CA HIS A 68 19.47 -24.97 -4.93
C HIS A 68 19.54 -26.25 -4.09
N ASP A 69 19.49 -27.41 -4.77
CA ASP A 69 19.65 -28.74 -4.17
C ASP A 69 21.08 -28.99 -3.64
#